data_AF-A0A952QJY9-F1
#
_entry.id   AF-A0A952QJY9-F1
#
_cell.length_a   1.000
_cell.length_b   1.000
_cell.length_c   1.000
_cell.angle_alpha   90.00
_cell.angle_beta   90.00
_cell.angle_gamma   90.00
#
_symmetry.space_group_name_H-M   'P 1'
#
loop_
_entity.id
_entity.type
_entity.pdbx_description
1 polymer ?
#
loop_
_entity_poly.entity_id
_entity_poly.type
_entity_poly.pdbx_seq_one_letter_code
_entity_poly.pdbx_strand_id
1 'polypeptide(L)'
;MRERIVAVLGAGNMRTAPLVSATLARWYPDVPFGIRLFDANPERLDLADLLLRRLLDDWNDEIPVASSQSATDALDGATEVIVTMHEDCARRMTSRGWSPNLEYFESANTLDLYGGGDRNRPTPVEQLSEQTRRLLENPGLESGSREDAIRESMAQILKIIPEEARLLSLTRGVVLPVERPYAHFDWPPPVAEMGLQLVPHQILRWVRGDEKIEPLAQAADASPVMAWLKDSEAG
;
A
#
# COMPACT_ATOMS: atom_id res chain seq x y z
N MET A 1 3.56 2.41 -30.07
CA MET A 1 4.03 1.76 -28.84
C MET A 1 2.87 1.73 -27.87
N ARG A 2 2.64 0.61 -27.20
CA ARG A 2 1.61 0.52 -26.16
C ARG A 2 2.18 1.12 -24.87
N GLU A 3 1.42 2.00 -24.23
CA GLU A 3 1.76 2.53 -22.91
C GLU A 3 1.84 1.39 -21.89
N ARG A 4 2.81 1.47 -20.97
CA ARG A 4 2.91 0.55 -19.83
C ARG A 4 2.15 1.12 -18.64
N ILE A 5 1.37 0.29 -17.97
CA ILE A 5 0.65 0.69 -16.75
C ILE A 5 1.03 -0.28 -15.65
N VAL A 6 1.71 0.23 -14.63
CA VAL A 6 2.06 -0.52 -13.42
C VAL A 6 1.00 -0.29 -12.36
N ALA A 7 0.24 -1.33 -12.03
CA ALA A 7 -0.71 -1.30 -10.93
C ALA A 7 -0.06 -1.85 -9.65
N VAL A 8 -0.15 -1.11 -8.54
CA VAL A 8 0.29 -1.54 -7.20
C VAL A 8 -0.94 -1.80 -6.33
N LEU A 9 -1.17 -3.07 -6.01
CA LEU A 9 -2.30 -3.52 -5.20
C LEU A 9 -1.88 -3.69 -3.73
N GLY A 10 -2.51 -2.94 -2.83
CA GLY A 10 -2.09 -2.84 -1.42
C GLY A 10 -0.96 -1.82 -1.23
N ALA A 11 -1.00 -0.72 -2.00
CA ALA A 11 0.02 0.33 -2.03
C ALA A 11 0.26 0.99 -0.66
N GLY A 12 -0.74 0.95 0.23
CA GLY A 12 -0.67 1.43 1.61
C GLY A 12 0.06 0.48 2.58
N ASN A 13 0.66 -0.61 2.09
CA ASN A 13 1.48 -1.48 2.92
C ASN A 13 2.79 -0.77 3.34
N MET A 14 2.82 -0.24 4.56
CA MET A 14 3.95 0.54 5.09
C MET A 14 5.30 -0.17 5.04
N ARG A 15 5.35 -1.51 4.96
CA ARG A 15 6.63 -2.22 4.76
C ARG A 15 7.18 -1.99 3.36
N THR A 16 6.34 -2.10 2.34
CA THR A 16 6.74 -2.07 0.92
C THR A 16 6.61 -0.70 0.30
N ALA A 17 5.67 0.12 0.76
CA ALA A 17 5.28 1.37 0.12
C ALA A 17 6.48 2.28 -0.17
N PRO A 18 7.42 2.52 0.77
CA PRO A 18 8.55 3.39 0.50
C PRO A 18 9.46 2.89 -0.62
N LEU A 19 9.80 1.60 -0.58
CA LEU A 19 10.77 1.04 -1.50
C LEU A 19 10.16 0.73 -2.87
N VAL A 20 8.88 0.34 -2.93
CA VAL A 20 8.16 0.21 -4.21
C VAL A 20 8.00 1.58 -4.87
N SER A 21 7.61 2.61 -4.12
CA SER A 21 7.48 3.98 -4.65
C SER A 21 8.82 4.49 -5.17
N ALA A 22 9.90 4.28 -4.42
CA ALA A 22 11.24 4.65 -4.84
C ALA A 22 11.69 3.88 -6.08
N THR A 23 11.44 2.56 -6.16
CA THR A 23 11.74 1.76 -7.36
C THR A 23 11.00 2.28 -8.59
N LEU A 24 9.71 2.58 -8.48
CA LEU A 24 8.91 3.07 -9.60
C LEU A 24 9.35 4.47 -10.04
N ALA A 25 9.64 5.37 -9.11
CA ALA A 25 10.14 6.71 -9.43
C ALA A 25 11.55 6.69 -10.08
N ARG A 26 12.33 5.65 -9.80
CA ARG A 26 13.68 5.43 -10.37
C ARG A 26 13.68 4.63 -11.67
N TRP A 27 12.52 4.14 -12.12
CA TRP A 27 12.43 3.34 -13.33
C TRP A 27 12.15 4.23 -14.55
N TYR A 28 12.97 4.11 -15.59
CA TYR A 28 12.90 4.90 -16.82
C TYR A 28 12.84 3.94 -18.02
N PRO A 29 11.69 3.32 -18.31
CA PRO A 29 11.54 2.49 -19.49
C PRO A 29 11.57 3.34 -20.77
N ASP A 30 11.97 2.73 -21.88
CA ASP A 30 12.01 3.39 -23.21
C ASP A 30 10.61 3.71 -23.79
N VAL A 31 9.54 3.32 -23.10
CA VAL A 31 8.15 3.52 -23.52
C VAL A 31 7.40 4.36 -22.50
N PRO A 32 6.38 5.14 -22.91
CA PRO A 32 5.51 5.86 -21.97
C PRO A 32 4.95 4.90 -20.93
N PHE A 33 4.99 5.30 -19.67
CA PHE A 33 4.41 4.50 -18.59
C PHE A 33 3.67 5.34 -17.57
N GLY A 34 2.70 4.73 -16.90
CA GLY A 34 1.92 5.30 -15.81
C GLY A 34 1.84 4.37 -14.60
N ILE A 35 1.52 4.95 -13.45
CA ILE A 35 1.42 4.22 -12.18
C ILE A 35 -0.01 4.33 -11.64
N ARG A 36 -0.58 3.19 -11.25
CA ARG A 36 -1.90 3.12 -10.61
C ARG A 36 -1.77 2.50 -9.23
N LEU A 37 -2.27 3.19 -8.20
CA LEU A 37 -2.19 2.75 -6.82
C LEU A 37 -3.57 2.34 -6.31
N PHE A 38 -3.64 1.21 -5.63
CA PHE A 38 -4.83 0.75 -4.92
C PHE A 38 -4.50 0.39 -3.48
N ASP A 39 -5.33 0.86 -2.56
CA ASP A 39 -5.45 0.32 -1.21
C ASP A 39 -6.88 0.54 -0.71
N ALA A 40 -7.42 -0.41 0.07
CA ALA A 40 -8.74 -0.24 0.66
C ALA A 40 -8.71 0.74 1.86
N ASN A 41 -7.53 1.01 2.43
CA ASN A 41 -7.34 2.06 3.43
C ASN A 41 -7.00 3.40 2.75
N PRO A 42 -7.90 4.40 2.79
CA PRO A 42 -7.70 5.68 2.08
C PRO A 42 -6.51 6.47 2.63
N GLU A 43 -6.32 6.52 3.95
CA GLU A 43 -5.24 7.30 4.56
C GLU A 43 -3.86 6.76 4.19
N ARG A 44 -3.73 5.42 4.13
CA ARG A 44 -2.48 4.77 3.72
C ARG A 44 -2.25 4.88 2.22
N LEU A 45 -3.32 4.87 1.42
CA LEU A 45 -3.25 5.12 -0.01
C LEU A 45 -2.76 6.55 -0.28
N ASP A 46 -3.35 7.54 0.39
CA ASP A 46 -2.97 8.94 0.28
C ASP A 46 -1.50 9.15 0.68
N LEU A 47 -1.06 8.50 1.75
CA LEU A 47 0.33 8.59 2.19
C LEU A 47 1.32 7.98 1.18
N ALA A 48 0.95 6.85 0.55
CA ALA A 48 1.75 6.24 -0.51
C ALA A 48 1.77 7.10 -1.79
N ASP A 49 0.64 7.68 -2.18
CA ASP A 49 0.53 8.61 -3.32
C ASP A 49 1.38 9.86 -3.10
N LEU A 50 1.28 10.49 -1.92
CA LEU A 50 2.11 11.65 -1.55
C LEU A 50 3.61 11.35 -1.63
N LEU A 51 4.03 10.20 -1.10
CA LEU A 51 5.42 9.79 -1.19
C LEU A 51 5.85 9.58 -2.64
N LEU A 52 5.08 8.83 -3.42
CA LEU A 52 5.41 8.56 -4.80
C LEU A 52 5.55 9.85 -5.60
N ARG A 53 4.57 10.76 -5.49
CA ARG A 53 4.61 12.08 -6.17
C ARG A 53 5.83 12.88 -5.75
N ARG A 54 6.17 12.92 -4.46
CA ARG A 54 7.39 13.60 -4.00
C ARG A 54 8.64 13.04 -4.66
N LEU A 55 8.76 11.72 -4.75
CA LEU A 55 9.92 11.06 -5.35
C LEU A 55 9.97 11.27 -6.87
N LEU A 56 8.81 11.32 -7.52
CA LEU A 56 8.70 11.69 -8.94
C LEU A 56 9.10 13.13 -9.17
N ASP A 57 8.65 14.08 -8.36
CA ASP A 57 9.07 15.49 -8.47
C ASP A 57 10.61 15.65 -8.36
N ASP A 58 11.27 14.81 -7.57
CA ASP A 58 12.72 14.86 -7.40
C ASP A 58 13.50 14.12 -8.50
N TRP A 59 12.92 13.07 -9.09
CA TRP A 59 13.66 12.15 -9.98
C TRP A 59 13.08 12.01 -11.38
N ASN A 60 11.75 12.05 -11.55
CA ASN A 60 11.06 11.72 -12.79
C ASN A 60 9.68 12.39 -12.86
N ASP A 61 9.65 13.67 -13.24
CA ASP A 61 8.53 14.60 -13.05
C ASP A 61 7.36 14.45 -14.05
N GLU A 62 7.45 13.52 -15.00
CA GLU A 62 6.49 13.40 -16.11
C GLU A 62 5.56 12.16 -16.04
N ILE A 63 5.65 11.33 -14.99
CA ILE A 63 4.89 10.08 -14.92
C ILE A 63 3.46 10.30 -14.39
N PRO A 64 2.42 9.93 -15.15
CA PRO A 64 1.05 10.00 -14.65
C PRO A 64 0.84 9.00 -13.50
N VAL A 65 0.29 9.51 -12.39
CA VAL A 65 -0.08 8.71 -11.21
C VAL A 65 -1.56 8.88 -10.91
N ALA A 66 -2.26 7.75 -10.75
CA ALA A 66 -3.64 7.70 -10.27
C ALA A 66 -3.75 6.80 -9.04
N SER A 67 -4.48 7.25 -8.02
CA SER A 67 -4.82 6.46 -6.82
C SER A 67 -6.33 6.21 -6.78
N SER A 68 -6.74 4.99 -6.42
CA SER A 68 -8.16 4.63 -6.30
C SER A 68 -8.38 3.58 -5.20
N GLN A 69 -9.51 3.68 -4.50
CA GLN A 69 -10.00 2.61 -3.63
C GLN A 69 -10.80 1.54 -4.38
N SER A 70 -10.87 1.62 -5.71
CA SER A 70 -11.43 0.61 -6.60
C SER A 70 -10.28 -0.19 -7.23
N ALA A 71 -10.20 -1.48 -6.92
CA ALA A 71 -9.21 -2.37 -7.52
C ALA A 71 -9.40 -2.47 -9.04
N THR A 72 -10.64 -2.39 -9.52
CA THR A 72 -10.96 -2.40 -10.95
C THR A 72 -10.38 -1.17 -11.66
N ASP A 73 -10.50 0.02 -11.08
CA ASP A 73 -9.97 1.25 -11.68
C ASP A 73 -8.44 1.22 -11.73
N ALA A 74 -7.81 0.72 -10.67
CA ALA A 74 -6.35 0.58 -10.61
C ALA A 74 -5.80 -0.46 -11.59
N LEU A 75 -6.59 -1.48 -11.94
CA LEU A 75 -6.20 -2.55 -12.86
C LEU A 75 -6.54 -2.28 -14.33
N ASP A 76 -7.36 -1.27 -14.61
CA ASP A 76 -7.72 -0.92 -15.97
C ASP A 76 -6.46 -0.61 -16.82
N GLY A 77 -6.33 -1.28 -17.96
CA GLY A 77 -5.16 -1.17 -18.84
C GLY A 77 -3.83 -1.69 -18.27
N ALA A 78 -3.77 -2.23 -17.06
CA ALA A 78 -2.53 -2.65 -16.40
C ALA A 78 -1.77 -3.73 -17.21
N THR A 79 -0.48 -3.49 -17.44
CA THR A 79 0.46 -4.43 -18.09
C THR A 79 1.36 -5.12 -17.08
N GLU A 80 1.62 -4.47 -15.94
CA GLU A 80 2.37 -5.01 -14.82
C GLU A 80 1.56 -4.83 -13.54
N VAL A 81 1.50 -5.87 -12.71
CA VAL A 81 0.78 -5.83 -11.43
C VAL A 81 1.70 -6.27 -10.32
N ILE A 82 1.92 -5.37 -9.36
CA ILE A 82 2.69 -5.60 -8.15
C ILE A 82 1.70 -5.75 -6.99
N VAL A 83 1.70 -6.92 -6.36
CA VAL A 83 0.81 -7.25 -5.24
C VAL A 83 1.59 -7.14 -3.93
N THR A 84 1.22 -6.15 -3.13
CA THR A 84 1.79 -5.87 -1.80
C THR A 84 0.73 -5.98 -0.70
N MET A 85 -0.21 -6.92 -0.85
CA MET A 85 -1.36 -7.06 0.05
C MET A 85 -0.93 -7.24 1.51
N HIS A 86 -1.62 -6.55 2.40
CA HIS A 86 -1.44 -6.64 3.84
C HIS A 86 -2.78 -6.84 4.53
N GLU A 87 -2.75 -7.22 5.81
CA GLU A 87 -3.95 -7.65 6.52
C GLU A 87 -5.06 -6.60 6.56
N ASP A 88 -4.73 -5.33 6.82
CA ASP A 88 -5.73 -4.25 6.88
C ASP A 88 -6.47 -4.07 5.56
N CYS A 89 -5.73 -3.92 4.46
CA CYS A 89 -6.30 -3.81 3.13
C CYS A 89 -7.17 -5.04 2.84
N ALA A 90 -6.67 -6.24 3.12
CA ALA A 90 -7.41 -7.49 2.89
C ALA A 90 -8.73 -7.58 3.67
N ARG A 91 -8.73 -7.20 4.95
CA ARG A 91 -9.93 -7.23 5.80
C ARG A 91 -10.95 -6.18 5.38
N ARG A 92 -10.49 -4.98 5.02
CA ARG A 92 -11.36 -3.91 4.49
C ARG A 92 -12.02 -4.32 3.17
N MET A 93 -11.29 -4.98 2.28
CA MET A 93 -11.83 -5.48 1.02
C MET A 93 -12.91 -6.55 1.21
N THR A 94 -12.75 -7.41 2.22
CA THR A 94 -13.64 -8.56 2.47
C THR A 94 -14.79 -8.22 3.43
N SER A 95 -14.97 -6.95 3.79
CA SER A 95 -15.93 -6.51 4.82
C SER A 95 -15.74 -7.19 6.18
N ARG A 96 -14.54 -7.74 6.47
CA ARG A 96 -14.17 -8.38 7.74
C ARG A 96 -13.61 -7.39 8.77
N GLY A 97 -14.01 -6.13 8.70
CA GLY A 97 -13.56 -5.10 9.62
C GLY A 97 -12.07 -4.72 9.45
N TRP A 98 -11.42 -4.40 10.57
CA TRP A 98 -10.07 -3.81 10.65
C TRP A 98 -9.05 -4.86 11.11
N SER A 99 -7.75 -4.66 10.87
CA SER A 99 -6.71 -5.52 11.45
C SER A 99 -6.50 -5.19 12.94
N PRO A 100 -6.48 -6.18 13.85
CA PRO A 100 -6.29 -5.95 15.28
C PRO A 100 -4.88 -5.45 15.64
N ASN A 101 -3.85 -5.78 14.84
CA ASN A 101 -2.46 -5.36 15.06
C ASN A 101 -2.17 -3.93 14.55
N LEU A 102 -3.23 -3.13 14.37
CA LEU A 102 -3.22 -1.86 13.68
C LEU A 102 -3.99 -0.78 14.44
N GLU A 103 -4.32 -1.07 15.71
CA GLU A 103 -4.70 -0.09 16.72
C GLU A 103 -3.55 0.89 16.96
N TYR A 104 -3.31 1.80 16.01
CA TYR A 104 -2.39 2.92 16.19
C TYR A 104 -2.97 4.23 15.67
N PHE A 105 -4.21 4.49 16.08
CA PHE A 105 -4.61 5.84 16.46
C PHE A 105 -5.00 5.96 17.95
N GLU A 106 -5.04 4.87 18.73
CA GLU A 106 -5.59 4.90 20.10
C GLU A 106 -4.71 4.27 21.20
N SER A 107 -3.45 3.92 20.91
CA SER A 107 -2.44 3.78 21.98
C SER A 107 -1.57 5.04 22.12
N ALA A 108 -2.16 6.23 21.88
CA ALA A 108 -1.67 7.37 22.64
C ALA A 108 -1.72 6.95 24.11
N ASN A 109 -0.68 7.28 24.88
CA ASN A 109 -0.84 7.30 26.33
C ASN A 109 -2.21 7.90 26.61
N THR A 110 -3.01 7.27 27.48
CA THR A 110 -4.35 7.74 27.86
C THR A 110 -4.35 9.16 28.44
N LEU A 111 -3.20 9.81 28.49
CA LEU A 111 -2.93 11.19 28.85
C LEU A 111 -2.83 12.17 27.67
N ASP A 112 -2.49 11.75 26.44
CA ASP A 112 -2.22 12.69 25.32
C ASP A 112 -3.39 12.91 24.35
N LEU A 113 -4.42 12.05 24.34
CA LEU A 113 -5.66 12.27 23.58
C LEU A 113 -6.70 13.14 24.33
N TYR A 114 -6.44 13.53 25.58
CA TYR A 114 -7.39 14.29 26.42
C TYR A 114 -6.95 15.74 26.66
N GLY A 115 -6.30 16.38 25.69
CA GLY A 115 -5.92 17.80 25.76
C GLY A 115 -7.05 18.78 25.43
N GLY A 116 -8.15 18.33 24.81
CA GLY A 116 -9.20 19.22 24.28
C GLY A 116 -10.65 18.82 24.55
N GLY A 117 -10.91 17.67 25.18
CA GLY A 117 -12.26 17.20 25.52
C GLY A 117 -12.54 17.39 27.01
N ASP A 118 -13.70 17.96 27.34
CA ASP A 118 -14.22 17.96 28.71
C ASP A 118 -14.39 16.51 29.18
N ARG A 119 -13.58 16.07 30.14
CA ARG A 119 -13.59 14.71 30.70
C ARG A 119 -14.95 14.30 31.30
N ASN A 120 -15.82 15.26 31.58
CA ASN A 120 -17.17 15.01 32.10
C ASN A 120 -18.25 15.02 31.00
N ARG A 121 -17.88 15.22 29.73
CA ARG A 121 -18.81 15.21 28.60
C ARG A 121 -18.28 14.31 27.50
N PRO A 122 -18.79 13.07 27.36
CA PRO A 122 -18.42 12.23 26.24
C PRO A 122 -18.69 12.95 24.92
N THR A 123 -17.75 12.85 23.97
CA THR A 123 -17.86 13.44 22.64
C THR A 123 -19.19 13.02 22.00
N PRO A 124 -20.06 13.95 21.59
CA PRO A 124 -21.32 13.62 20.94
C PRO A 124 -21.09 12.70 19.73
N VAL A 125 -21.97 11.71 19.52
CA VAL A 125 -21.86 10.71 18.42
C VAL A 125 -21.72 11.37 17.04
N GLU A 126 -22.30 12.55 16.88
CA GLU A 126 -22.29 13.35 15.65
C GLU A 126 -20.92 14.00 15.36
N GLN A 127 -20.10 14.17 16.40
CA GLN A 127 -18.73 14.71 16.33
C GLN A 127 -17.66 13.61 16.33
N LEU A 128 -18.05 12.34 16.43
CA LEU A 128 -17.14 11.23 16.23
C LEU A 128 -16.70 11.21 14.77
N SER A 129 -15.42 10.90 14.55
CA SER A 129 -14.94 10.57 13.21
C SER A 129 -15.74 9.38 12.67
N GLU A 130 -15.86 9.29 11.34
CA GLU A 130 -16.54 8.15 10.70
C GLU A 130 -15.90 6.81 11.13
N GLN A 131 -14.59 6.81 11.36
CA GLN A 131 -13.83 5.70 11.93
C GLN A 131 -14.29 5.32 13.34
N THR A 132 -14.35 6.28 14.28
CA THR A 132 -14.77 6.01 15.67
C THR A 132 -16.23 5.57 15.73
N ARG A 133 -17.10 6.13 14.87
CA ARG A 133 -18.51 5.71 14.76
C ARG A 133 -18.63 4.25 14.32
N ARG A 134 -17.90 3.85 13.27
CA ARG A 134 -17.90 2.46 12.77
C ARG A 134 -17.35 1.44 13.77
N LEU A 135 -16.37 1.83 14.59
CA LEU A 135 -15.80 0.98 15.66
C LEU A 135 -16.82 0.69 16.77
N LEU A 136 -17.61 1.70 17.16
CA LEU A 136 -18.66 1.54 18.18
C LEU A 136 -19.85 0.71 17.66
N GLU A 137 -20.13 0.77 16.36
CA GLU A 137 -21.26 0.07 15.73
C GLU A 137 -20.98 -1.43 15.49
N ASN A 138 -19.72 -1.84 15.31
CA ASN A 138 -19.35 -3.23 15.01
C ASN A 138 -18.16 -3.73 15.85
N PRO A 139 -18.33 -3.92 17.17
CA PRO A 139 -17.23 -4.28 18.09
C PRO A 139 -16.73 -5.74 17.98
N GLY A 140 -16.85 -6.41 16.83
CA GLY A 140 -16.56 -7.86 16.77
C GLY A 140 -16.55 -8.55 15.41
N LEU A 141 -16.07 -7.92 14.33
CA LEU A 141 -15.78 -8.66 13.08
C LEU A 141 -14.42 -9.38 13.16
N GLU A 142 -14.27 -10.22 14.17
CA GLU A 142 -13.15 -11.15 14.33
C GLU A 142 -13.56 -12.53 13.80
N SER A 143 -13.23 -12.83 12.54
CA SER A 143 -13.24 -14.23 12.11
C SER A 143 -12.22 -14.47 11.00
N GLY A 144 -11.04 -14.96 11.39
CA GLY A 144 -10.06 -15.53 10.46
C GLY A 144 -8.62 -15.07 10.73
N SER A 145 -7.67 -15.95 10.38
CA SER A 145 -6.24 -15.63 10.44
C SER A 145 -5.87 -14.54 9.43
N ARG A 146 -4.73 -13.87 9.65
CA ARG A 146 -4.13 -12.94 8.67
C ARG A 146 -4.03 -13.57 7.28
N GLU A 147 -3.57 -14.81 7.22
CA GLU A 147 -3.38 -15.52 5.95
C GLU A 147 -4.70 -15.79 5.24
N ASP A 148 -5.76 -16.12 5.98
CA ASP A 148 -7.10 -16.34 5.40
C ASP A 148 -7.67 -15.05 4.81
N ALA A 149 -7.55 -13.92 5.53
CA ALA A 149 -8.02 -12.63 5.04
C ALA A 149 -7.30 -12.22 3.74
N ILE A 150 -5.97 -12.36 3.72
CA ILE A 150 -5.16 -12.07 2.52
C ILE A 150 -5.52 -13.04 1.39
N ARG A 151 -5.65 -14.34 1.67
CA ARG A 151 -5.98 -15.33 0.64
C ARG A 151 -7.35 -15.07 0.01
N GLU A 152 -8.35 -14.76 0.81
CA GLU A 152 -9.71 -14.47 0.34
C GLU A 152 -9.76 -13.19 -0.51
N SER A 153 -9.19 -12.09 -0.02
CA SER A 153 -9.12 -10.84 -0.78
C SER A 153 -8.34 -11.00 -2.10
N MET A 154 -7.22 -11.73 -2.07
CA MET A 154 -6.47 -12.05 -3.28
C MET A 154 -7.29 -12.88 -4.26
N ALA A 155 -8.04 -13.89 -3.79
CA ALA A 155 -8.89 -14.69 -4.67
C ALA A 155 -9.98 -13.86 -5.38
N GLN A 156 -10.40 -12.73 -4.80
CA GLN A 156 -11.30 -11.79 -5.46
C GLN A 156 -10.57 -10.93 -6.49
N ILE A 157 -9.42 -10.36 -6.13
CA ILE A 157 -8.65 -9.48 -7.04
C ILE A 157 -8.12 -10.25 -8.24
N LEU A 158 -7.61 -11.47 -8.04
CA LEU A 158 -7.01 -12.27 -9.11
C LEU A 158 -7.98 -12.57 -10.27
N LYS A 159 -9.29 -12.54 -10.02
CA LYS A 159 -10.33 -12.70 -11.04
C LYS A 159 -10.45 -11.51 -12.00
N ILE A 160 -9.98 -10.34 -11.59
CA ILE A 160 -10.10 -9.09 -12.35
C ILE A 160 -8.74 -8.58 -12.86
N ILE A 161 -7.63 -9.21 -12.47
CA ILE A 161 -6.32 -8.86 -13.05
C ILE A 161 -6.32 -9.28 -14.53
N PRO A 162 -5.89 -8.40 -15.47
CA PRO A 162 -5.78 -8.75 -16.87
C PRO A 162 -4.92 -10.00 -17.09
N GLU A 163 -5.36 -10.93 -17.95
CA GLU A 163 -4.69 -12.22 -18.17
C GLU A 163 -3.24 -12.07 -18.67
N GLU A 164 -3.02 -11.09 -19.55
CA GLU A 164 -1.71 -10.77 -20.15
C GLU A 164 -0.79 -9.97 -19.21
N ALA A 165 -1.30 -9.47 -18.09
CA ALA A 165 -0.50 -8.65 -17.19
C ALA A 165 0.55 -9.51 -16.44
N ARG A 166 1.81 -9.07 -16.44
CA ARG A 166 2.87 -9.70 -15.67
C ARG A 166 2.60 -9.49 -14.18
N LEU A 167 2.69 -10.56 -13.40
CA LEU A 167 2.34 -10.55 -11.98
C LEU A 167 3.59 -10.71 -11.11
N LEU A 168 3.75 -9.80 -10.14
CA LEU A 168 4.76 -9.86 -9.09
C LEU A 168 4.08 -9.83 -7.72
N SER A 169 4.40 -10.78 -6.85
CA SER A 169 3.94 -10.79 -5.46
C SER A 169 5.08 -10.46 -4.50
N LEU A 170 4.89 -9.40 -3.71
CA LEU A 170 5.71 -9.06 -2.53
C LEU A 170 4.98 -9.39 -1.23
N THR A 171 3.85 -10.10 -1.30
CA THR A 171 3.01 -10.45 -0.14
C THR A 171 3.64 -11.59 0.64
N ARG A 172 3.90 -11.38 1.94
CA ARG A 172 4.59 -12.37 2.78
C ARG A 172 3.64 -13.44 3.34
N GLY A 173 4.11 -14.69 3.32
CA GLY A 173 3.44 -15.83 3.95
C GLY A 173 2.18 -16.31 3.24
N VAL A 174 1.90 -15.80 2.03
CA VAL A 174 0.72 -16.20 1.26
C VAL A 174 1.12 -16.43 -0.18
N VAL A 175 0.93 -17.68 -0.63
CA VAL A 175 1.04 -18.07 -2.03
C VAL A 175 -0.20 -17.56 -2.76
N LEU A 176 -0.02 -16.94 -3.92
CA LEU A 176 -1.16 -16.47 -4.72
C LEU A 176 -1.92 -17.67 -5.30
N PRO A 177 -3.25 -17.76 -5.11
CA PRO A 177 -4.06 -18.86 -5.66
C PRO A 177 -4.34 -18.64 -7.16
N VAL A 178 -3.28 -18.64 -7.98
CA VAL A 178 -3.36 -18.51 -9.44
C VAL A 178 -2.67 -19.69 -10.13
N GLU A 179 -3.20 -20.09 -11.28
CA GLU A 179 -2.61 -21.15 -12.11
C GLU A 179 -1.58 -20.60 -13.12
N ARG A 180 -1.54 -19.28 -13.32
CA ARG A 180 -0.58 -18.64 -14.23
C ARG A 180 0.77 -18.34 -13.55
N PRO A 181 1.87 -18.27 -14.31
CA PRO A 181 3.17 -17.88 -13.76
C PRO A 181 3.16 -16.50 -13.12
N TYR A 182 3.87 -16.35 -12.00
CA TYR A 182 4.12 -15.07 -11.35
C TYR A 182 5.48 -15.07 -10.67
N ALA A 183 6.08 -13.90 -10.51
CA ALA A 183 7.28 -13.73 -9.72
C ALA A 183 6.92 -13.53 -8.24
N HIS A 184 7.74 -14.04 -7.33
CA HIS A 184 7.57 -13.81 -5.90
C HIS A 184 8.91 -13.46 -5.27
N PHE A 185 8.94 -12.36 -4.52
CA PHE A 185 10.12 -11.95 -3.74
C PHE A 185 9.74 -11.71 -2.29
N ASP A 186 10.53 -12.27 -1.37
CA ASP A 186 10.44 -11.90 0.05
C ASP A 186 11.21 -10.59 0.31
N TRP A 187 10.75 -9.51 -0.32
CA TRP A 187 11.37 -8.19 -0.28
C TRP A 187 10.31 -7.10 -0.04
N PRO A 188 10.64 -6.00 0.65
CA PRO A 188 11.87 -5.79 1.43
C PRO A 188 11.93 -6.65 2.71
N PRO A 189 13.06 -6.67 3.42
CA PRO A 189 13.19 -7.42 4.66
C PRO A 189 12.08 -7.11 5.69
N PRO A 190 11.77 -8.03 6.62
CA PRO A 190 10.87 -7.75 7.72
C PRO A 190 11.28 -6.48 8.47
N VAL A 191 10.30 -5.63 8.76
CA VAL A 191 10.43 -4.53 9.70
C VAL A 191 9.75 -4.97 10.99
N ALA A 192 10.39 -4.73 12.13
CA ALA A 192 9.78 -4.99 13.44
C ALA A 192 8.48 -4.18 13.59
N GLU A 193 7.52 -4.66 14.37
CA GLU A 193 6.21 -4.01 14.55
C GLU A 193 6.34 -2.55 15.01
N MET A 194 7.19 -2.28 16.01
CA MET A 194 7.52 -0.92 16.44
C MET A 194 8.12 -0.08 15.30
N GLY A 195 8.89 -0.68 14.40
CA GLY A 195 9.45 0.00 13.23
C GLY A 195 8.37 0.37 12.22
N LEU A 196 7.37 -0.51 12.00
CA LEU A 196 6.24 -0.25 11.10
C LEU A 196 5.39 0.93 11.58
N GLN A 197 5.27 1.13 12.89
CA GLN A 197 4.56 2.27 13.48
C GLN A 197 5.24 3.62 13.19
N LEU A 198 6.56 3.62 12.99
CA LEU A 198 7.31 4.84 12.68
C LEU A 198 7.33 5.18 11.18
N VAL A 199 7.02 4.21 10.31
CA VAL A 199 7.09 4.42 8.85
C VAL A 199 6.19 5.57 8.39
N PRO A 200 4.93 5.74 8.86
CA PRO A 200 4.13 6.87 8.41
C PRO A 200 4.78 8.23 8.70
N HIS A 201 5.36 8.40 9.89
CA HIS A 201 6.10 9.60 10.26
C HIS A 201 7.37 9.78 9.41
N GLN A 202 8.07 8.68 9.14
CA GLN A 202 9.22 8.66 8.25
C GLN A 202 8.85 9.13 6.83
N ILE A 203 7.72 8.64 6.30
CA ILE A 203 7.19 9.08 5.00
C ILE A 203 6.90 10.57 5.00
N LEU A 204 6.23 11.08 6.03
CA LEU A 204 5.93 12.52 6.13
C LEU A 204 7.20 13.37 6.17
N ARG A 205 8.28 12.89 6.82
CA ARG A 205 9.57 13.58 6.83
C ARG A 205 10.22 13.61 5.44
N TRP A 206 10.16 12.51 4.68
CA TRP A 206 10.62 12.52 3.28
C TRP A 206 9.78 13.44 2.40
N VAL A 207 8.45 13.41 2.53
CA VAL A 207 7.53 14.28 1.78
C VAL A 207 7.81 15.77 2.04
N ARG A 208 8.14 16.13 3.29
CA ARG A 208 8.48 17.52 3.68
C ARG A 208 9.91 17.94 3.32
N GLY A 209 10.78 17.00 2.93
CA GLY A 209 12.21 17.25 2.76
C GLY A 209 12.98 17.40 4.09
N ASP A 210 12.37 17.01 5.21
CA ASP A 210 13.02 17.00 6.55
C ASP A 210 14.02 15.84 6.69
N GLU A 211 14.04 14.92 5.73
CA GLU A 211 14.98 13.82 5.67
C GLU A 211 15.43 13.51 4.23
N LYS A 212 16.68 13.07 4.12
CA LYS A 212 17.34 12.67 2.88
C LYS A 212 16.67 11.44 2.25
N ILE A 213 16.40 11.52 0.95
CA ILE A 213 15.78 10.43 0.16
C ILE A 213 16.80 9.57 -0.59
N GLU A 214 18.08 9.95 -0.59
CA GLU A 214 19.17 9.21 -1.24
C GLU A 214 19.28 7.75 -0.77
N PRO A 215 19.06 7.40 0.52
CA PRO A 215 19.03 6.01 0.94
C PRO A 215 17.91 5.20 0.27
N LEU A 216 16.75 5.82 -0.01
CA LEU A 216 15.66 5.17 -0.76
C LEU A 216 16.08 4.94 -2.21
N ALA A 217 16.75 5.92 -2.85
CA ALA A 217 17.24 5.78 -4.21
C ALA A 217 18.23 4.61 -4.35
N GLN A 218 19.19 4.49 -3.42
CA GLN A 218 20.15 3.39 -3.43
C GLN A 218 19.48 2.03 -3.26
N ALA A 219 18.51 1.94 -2.34
CA ALA A 219 17.77 0.70 -2.11
C ALA A 219 16.86 0.33 -3.30
N ALA A 220 16.30 1.34 -3.99
CA ALA A 220 15.49 1.17 -5.20
C ALA A 220 16.32 0.63 -6.37
N ASP A 221 17.50 1.22 -6.61
CA ASP A 221 18.39 0.83 -7.71
C ASP A 221 18.87 -0.63 -7.58
N ALA A 222 19.05 -1.11 -6.34
CA ALA A 222 19.44 -2.49 -6.03
C ALA A 222 18.24 -3.44 -5.81
N SER A 223 17.00 -2.99 -6.03
CA SER A 223 15.81 -3.79 -5.70
C SER A 223 15.58 -4.93 -6.71
N PRO A 224 15.10 -6.11 -6.25
CA PRO A 224 14.66 -7.17 -7.17
C PRO A 224 13.44 -6.76 -8.00
N VAL A 225 12.66 -5.80 -7.51
CA VAL A 225 11.54 -5.21 -8.25
C VAL A 225 12.05 -4.44 -9.48
N MET A 226 13.12 -3.65 -9.33
CA MET A 226 13.75 -2.95 -10.45
C MET A 226 14.25 -3.93 -11.52
N ALA A 227 14.90 -5.02 -11.11
CA ALA A 227 15.33 -6.06 -12.05
C ALA A 227 14.14 -6.69 -12.80
N TRP A 228 13.07 -7.04 -12.08
CA TRP A 228 11.86 -7.61 -12.68
C TRP A 228 11.14 -6.67 -13.66
N LEU A 229 11.16 -5.36 -13.39
CA LEU A 229 10.64 -4.33 -14.28
C LEU A 229 11.50 -4.22 -15.55
N LYS A 230 12.83 -4.19 -15.42
CA LYS A 230 13.76 -4.14 -16.58
C LYS A 230 13.68 -5.40 -17.45
N ASP A 231 13.53 -6.58 -16.86
CA ASP A 231 13.34 -7.83 -17.62
C ASP A 231 12.09 -7.78 -18.52
N SER A 232 11.12 -6.93 -18.20
CA SER A 232 9.91 -6.73 -19.01
C SER A 232 10.15 -5.99 -20.31
N GLU A 233 11.27 -5.27 -20.43
CA GLU A 233 11.63 -4.46 -21.59
C GLU A 233 12.34 -5.29 -22.67
N ALA A 234 12.94 -6.41 -22.27
CA ALA A 234 13.72 -7.27 -23.15
C ALA A 234 12.87 -8.27 -23.96
N GLY A 235 11.55 -8.35 -23.72
CA GLY A 235 10.62 -9.24 -24.41
C GLY A 235 9.53 -8.47 -25.14
#